data_AF-A0A9W8Z1B2-F1
#
_entry.id   AF-A0A9W8Z1B2-F1
#
_cell.length_a   1.000
_cell.length_b   1.000
_cell.length_c   1.000
_cell.angle_alpha   90.00
_cell.angle_beta   90.00
_cell.angle_gamma   90.00
#
_symmetry.space_group_name_H-M   'P 1'
#
loop_
_entity.id
_entity.type
_entity.pdbx_description
1 polymer ?
#
loop_
_entity_poly.entity_id
_entity_poly.type
_entity_poly.pdbx_seq_one_letter_code
_entity_poly.pdbx_strand_id
1 'polypeptide(L)'
;MPCTPSSTPEPRHSPAPSIEDNVSAATTSQRDVSDHVEVAPRSRSPAPEESDLRRVPNLESLSDKQEMKYIGKLVGPVKITSSEEDERIRANSNIRPDEVFRTFHEESKTASVYMADGNQPKHRQAEGFKIDPKYAFQPLWLPDLRRDLTLNRVDRHLNWPMVEDPSSYVSTFNAEYWATKRARFHANESAKIAHRSSIAAITTKSLAAATVQAIYKTTWMRHTRRGKGNPILKEEIYKTYLPVKIPVWIRQTAVPSDGSAVTLKQLKASGTELWVSITELRRSDLRLVSKKTDLFASIMEKGHDYEWLCLGGILKTHVTRVTPFDGFKLHSEVGSSIVWSKKSPTHYIYDRKIQQWRLDSRLYALAVFRDWKAAAARLKARKAKAELKAKEEEEAQKKQEAEQRIAGQHAAIKPSKPKTGSLWKIANKTTRKTIGKPSRGKRKLNDAEDSGEEKCIRAPKVVRTEAEIWDLLIATAQKDVKPIEELRRKRAGSAHL
;
A
#
# COMPACT_ATOMS: atom_id res chain seq x y z
N MET A 1 -37.53 45.49 37.20
CA MET A 1 -38.05 46.15 35.99
C MET A 1 -36.88 46.44 35.08
N PRO A 2 -36.77 45.78 33.92
CA PRO A 2 -35.62 45.95 33.04
C PRO A 2 -35.89 47.03 31.99
N CYS A 3 -34.92 47.93 31.83
CA CYS A 3 -34.81 48.83 30.71
C CYS A 3 -34.16 48.10 29.52
N THR A 4 -34.73 48.34 28.35
CA THR A 4 -34.32 47.92 27.00
C THR A 4 -32.90 48.34 26.62
N PRO A 5 -32.28 47.61 25.66
CA PRO A 5 -31.44 48.27 24.67
C PRO A 5 -31.82 47.92 23.22
N SER A 6 -31.85 48.99 22.42
CA SER A 6 -31.19 49.19 21.12
C SER A 6 -31.34 48.15 20.00
N SER A 7 -31.93 48.64 18.91
CA SER A 7 -32.15 48.09 17.58
C SER A 7 -30.90 47.67 16.80
N THR A 8 -30.99 46.51 16.15
CA THR A 8 -30.12 46.03 15.06
C THR A 8 -31.01 45.79 13.82
N PRO A 9 -30.57 46.14 12.59
CA PRO A 9 -31.42 46.03 11.41
C PRO A 9 -31.45 44.63 10.80
N GLU A 10 -32.62 44.23 10.33
CA GLU A 10 -32.89 43.00 9.58
C GLU A 10 -32.25 43.01 8.18
N PRO A 11 -31.66 41.88 7.72
CA PRO A 11 -31.47 41.63 6.31
C PRO A 11 -32.68 40.89 5.71
N ARG A 12 -33.24 41.50 4.67
CA ARG A 12 -34.36 41.02 3.87
C ARG A 12 -34.08 39.65 3.24
N HIS A 13 -35.07 38.76 3.35
CA HIS A 13 -35.18 37.56 2.54
C HIS A 13 -35.55 37.93 1.10
N SER A 14 -34.74 37.48 0.13
CA SER A 14 -35.11 37.46 -1.29
C SER A 14 -35.66 36.07 -1.67
N PRO A 15 -36.68 36.00 -2.53
CA PRO A 15 -37.41 34.76 -2.81
C PRO A 15 -36.71 33.89 -3.86
N ALA A 16 -37.01 32.59 -3.78
CA ALA A 16 -36.62 31.57 -4.76
C ALA A 16 -37.37 31.77 -6.09
N PRO A 17 -36.73 31.51 -7.24
CA PRO A 17 -37.44 31.39 -8.51
C PRO A 17 -37.95 29.95 -8.71
N SER A 18 -39.26 29.86 -8.93
CA SER A 18 -39.99 28.72 -9.48
C SER A 18 -39.58 28.46 -10.93
N ILE A 19 -39.21 27.22 -11.26
CA ILE A 19 -39.00 26.75 -12.63
C ILE A 19 -40.27 26.00 -13.03
N GLU A 20 -41.08 26.63 -13.88
CA GLU A 20 -42.14 25.99 -14.62
C GLU A 20 -41.65 25.53 -16.00
N ASP A 21 -42.24 24.43 -16.44
CA ASP A 21 -42.10 23.80 -17.73
C ASP A 21 -42.36 24.76 -18.89
N ASN A 22 -41.53 24.69 -19.95
CA ASN A 22 -42.05 24.93 -21.29
C ASN A 22 -41.30 24.16 -22.36
N VAL A 23 -42.09 23.39 -23.09
CA VAL A 23 -41.75 22.54 -24.23
C VAL A 23 -41.89 23.37 -25.50
N SER A 24 -40.83 23.45 -26.32
CA SER A 24 -40.88 23.76 -27.77
C SER A 24 -39.48 23.49 -28.35
N ALA A 25 -39.27 22.37 -29.04
CA ALA A 25 -39.47 22.21 -30.48
C ALA A 25 -38.51 23.08 -31.33
N ALA A 26 -37.29 22.56 -31.53
CA ALA A 26 -36.40 22.99 -32.60
C ALA A 26 -36.04 21.78 -33.47
N THR A 27 -36.58 21.82 -34.68
CA THR A 27 -36.50 20.83 -35.75
C THR A 27 -35.08 20.75 -36.31
N THR A 28 -34.38 19.65 -36.05
CA THR A 28 -33.14 19.30 -36.77
C THR A 28 -33.47 18.25 -37.82
N SER A 29 -33.33 18.69 -39.07
CA SER A 29 -33.43 17.93 -40.32
C SER A 29 -32.87 16.51 -40.21
N GLN A 30 -33.78 15.53 -40.35
CA GLN A 30 -33.45 14.15 -40.71
C GLN A 30 -33.13 14.11 -42.20
N ARG A 31 -31.93 13.63 -42.54
CA ARG A 31 -31.65 13.02 -43.84
C ARG A 31 -32.00 11.54 -43.70
N ASP A 32 -33.05 11.15 -44.40
CA ASP A 32 -33.36 9.76 -44.72
C ASP A 32 -32.19 9.15 -45.51
N VAL A 33 -31.50 8.19 -44.90
CA VAL A 33 -30.70 7.19 -45.59
C VAL A 33 -31.24 5.85 -45.15
N SER A 34 -32.09 5.28 -45.99
CA SER A 34 -32.66 3.95 -45.84
C SER A 34 -31.57 2.89 -46.05
N ASP A 35 -30.83 2.55 -45.00
CA ASP A 35 -30.01 1.35 -44.98
C ASP A 35 -30.84 0.17 -44.47
N HIS A 36 -31.28 -0.66 -45.41
CA HIS A 36 -31.71 -2.02 -45.17
C HIS A 36 -30.56 -2.82 -44.53
N VAL A 37 -30.50 -2.84 -43.20
CA VAL A 37 -29.64 -3.79 -42.48
C VAL A 37 -30.33 -5.14 -42.50
N GLU A 38 -29.91 -5.96 -43.45
CA GLU A 38 -30.17 -7.40 -43.50
C GLU A 38 -29.69 -8.02 -42.18
N VAL A 39 -30.65 -8.38 -41.30
CA VAL A 39 -30.36 -9.05 -40.03
C VAL A 39 -29.90 -10.46 -40.35
N ALA A 40 -28.58 -10.63 -40.46
CA ALA A 40 -27.96 -11.94 -40.61
C ALA A 40 -28.45 -12.89 -39.49
N PRO A 41 -28.80 -14.14 -39.81
CA PRO A 41 -29.28 -15.10 -38.82
C PRO A 41 -28.22 -15.28 -37.73
N ARG A 42 -28.65 -15.15 -36.46
CA ARG A 42 -27.82 -15.42 -35.28
C ARG A 42 -27.30 -16.86 -35.35
N SER A 43 -26.09 -17.01 -35.89
CA SER A 43 -25.33 -18.26 -35.85
C SER A 43 -25.11 -18.62 -34.38
N ARG A 44 -25.91 -19.58 -33.90
CA ARG A 44 -25.66 -20.25 -32.62
C ARG A 44 -24.37 -21.02 -32.81
N SER A 45 -23.26 -20.50 -32.30
CA SER A 45 -22.03 -21.29 -32.20
C SER A 45 -22.38 -22.60 -31.47
N PRO A 46 -22.06 -23.77 -32.03
CA PRO A 46 -22.37 -25.05 -31.40
C PRO A 46 -21.77 -25.07 -29.99
N ALA A 47 -22.53 -25.60 -29.03
CA ALA A 47 -22.01 -25.87 -27.71
C ALA A 47 -20.78 -26.79 -27.85
N PRO A 48 -19.68 -26.53 -27.14
CA PRO A 48 -18.48 -27.36 -27.24
C PRO A 48 -18.82 -28.82 -26.91
N GLU A 49 -18.42 -29.75 -27.78
CA GLU A 49 -18.60 -31.18 -27.54
C GLU A 49 -17.86 -31.61 -26.27
N GLU A 50 -18.43 -32.56 -25.53
CA GLU A 50 -17.91 -33.04 -24.24
C GLU A 50 -16.47 -33.62 -24.35
N SER A 51 -16.08 -34.02 -25.56
CA SER A 51 -14.73 -34.48 -25.94
C SER A 51 -13.65 -33.38 -25.86
N ASP A 52 -14.01 -32.11 -26.04
CA ASP A 52 -13.10 -30.94 -25.96
C ASP A 52 -12.76 -30.55 -24.50
N LEU A 53 -13.50 -31.09 -23.52
CA LEU A 53 -13.38 -30.67 -22.11
C LEU A 53 -12.20 -31.29 -21.36
N ARG A 54 -11.50 -32.30 -21.89
CA ARG A 54 -10.58 -33.10 -21.06
C ARG A 54 -9.19 -33.43 -21.62
N ARG A 55 -8.89 -33.25 -22.91
CA ARG A 55 -7.52 -33.47 -23.40
C ARG A 55 -6.67 -32.21 -23.23
N VAL A 56 -6.13 -32.04 -22.02
CA VAL A 56 -4.90 -31.23 -21.88
C VAL A 56 -3.83 -31.93 -22.73
N PRO A 57 -3.12 -31.22 -23.63
CA PRO A 57 -2.04 -31.85 -24.40
C PRO A 57 -1.11 -32.56 -23.43
N ASN A 58 -0.63 -33.76 -23.78
CA ASN A 58 0.40 -34.39 -22.97
C ASN A 58 1.61 -33.44 -22.94
N LEU A 59 1.84 -32.84 -21.77
CA LEU A 59 2.83 -31.80 -21.51
C LEU A 59 4.14 -32.37 -20.96
N GLU A 60 4.22 -33.69 -20.77
CA GLU A 60 5.26 -34.34 -19.97
C GLU A 60 6.66 -34.37 -20.61
N SER A 61 6.85 -33.79 -21.80
CA SER A 61 8.21 -33.51 -22.31
C SER A 61 8.20 -32.48 -23.43
N LEU A 62 8.37 -31.20 -23.09
CA LEU A 62 8.81 -30.24 -24.08
C LEU A 62 10.27 -30.53 -24.41
N SER A 63 10.56 -30.75 -25.69
CA SER A 63 11.96 -30.75 -26.14
C SER A 63 12.57 -29.35 -25.99
N ASP A 64 13.91 -29.25 -25.90
CA ASP A 64 14.63 -27.95 -25.84
C ASP A 64 14.30 -27.00 -27.02
N LYS A 65 13.71 -27.55 -28.08
CA LYS A 65 13.29 -26.85 -29.29
C LYS A 65 11.86 -26.33 -29.23
N GLN A 66 11.13 -26.59 -28.16
CA GLN A 66 9.72 -26.26 -28.01
C GLN A 66 9.50 -25.25 -26.89
N GLU A 67 8.77 -24.19 -27.21
CA GLU A 67 8.32 -23.17 -26.29
C GLU A 67 6.79 -23.28 -26.19
N MET A 68 6.25 -23.39 -24.97
CA MET A 68 4.81 -23.32 -24.74
C MET A 68 4.41 -21.93 -24.27
N LYS A 69 3.41 -21.36 -24.94
CA LYS A 69 2.73 -20.15 -24.51
C LYS A 69 1.27 -20.47 -24.24
N TYR A 70 0.64 -19.71 -23.35
CA TYR A 70 -0.78 -19.85 -23.11
C TYR A 70 -1.45 -18.50 -22.93
N ILE A 71 -2.72 -18.42 -23.33
CA ILE A 71 -3.58 -17.26 -23.14
C ILE A 71 -4.89 -17.75 -22.54
N GLY A 72 -5.23 -17.24 -21.36
CA GLY A 72 -6.52 -17.45 -20.71
C GLY A 72 -7.51 -16.32 -20.96
N LYS A 73 -8.80 -16.65 -21.14
CA LYS A 73 -9.91 -15.69 -21.23
C LYS A 73 -11.18 -16.28 -20.62
N LEU A 74 -12.02 -15.45 -19.99
CA LEU A 74 -13.37 -15.86 -19.60
C LEU A 74 -14.31 -15.75 -20.82
N VAL A 75 -14.96 -16.85 -21.17
CA VAL A 75 -15.88 -16.97 -22.30
C VAL A 75 -17.28 -17.36 -21.82
N GLY A 76 -18.28 -17.18 -22.70
CA GLY A 76 -19.68 -17.45 -22.36
C GLY A 76 -20.30 -16.41 -21.41
N PRO A 77 -21.47 -16.69 -20.82
CA PRO A 77 -22.07 -15.85 -19.80
C PRO A 77 -21.15 -15.74 -18.57
N VAL A 78 -20.99 -14.53 -18.04
CA VAL A 78 -20.30 -14.27 -16.78
C VAL A 78 -21.39 -13.96 -15.75
N LYS A 79 -21.55 -14.85 -14.76
CA LYS A 79 -22.52 -14.71 -13.68
C LYS A 79 -21.77 -14.30 -12.41
N ILE A 80 -22.31 -13.34 -11.66
CA ILE A 80 -21.73 -12.91 -10.39
C ILE A 80 -22.78 -13.18 -9.30
N THR A 81 -22.46 -14.04 -8.35
CA THR A 81 -23.35 -14.44 -7.24
C THR A 81 -22.86 -13.84 -5.93
N SER A 82 -23.74 -13.60 -4.97
CA SER A 82 -23.38 -13.02 -3.66
C SER A 82 -24.16 -13.61 -2.48
N SER A 83 -24.96 -14.63 -2.76
CA SER A 83 -25.96 -15.22 -1.85
C SER A 83 -25.83 -16.74 -1.74
N GLU A 84 -24.90 -17.36 -2.48
CA GLU A 84 -24.65 -18.79 -2.40
C GLU A 84 -23.86 -19.14 -1.12
N GLU A 85 -23.87 -20.42 -0.74
CA GLU A 85 -23.27 -20.89 0.51
C GLU A 85 -21.76 -20.58 0.59
N ASP A 86 -21.04 -20.71 -0.53
CA ASP A 86 -19.61 -20.36 -0.64
C ASP A 86 -19.35 -18.90 -0.26
N GLU A 87 -20.26 -17.98 -0.63
CA GLU A 87 -20.14 -16.56 -0.25
C GLU A 87 -20.48 -16.31 1.21
N ARG A 88 -21.49 -17.00 1.75
CA ARG A 88 -21.87 -16.87 3.18
C ARG A 88 -20.76 -17.36 4.10
N ILE A 89 -20.17 -18.51 3.81
CA ILE A 89 -19.02 -19.05 4.56
C ILE A 89 -17.87 -18.04 4.52
N ARG A 90 -17.58 -17.47 3.35
CA ARG A 90 -16.47 -16.53 3.17
C ARG A 90 -16.72 -15.18 3.82
N ALA A 91 -17.96 -14.67 3.78
CA ALA A 91 -18.35 -13.45 4.48
C ALA A 91 -18.21 -13.58 6.01
N ASN A 92 -18.45 -14.78 6.55
CA ASN A 92 -18.26 -15.10 7.96
C ASN A 92 -16.82 -15.54 8.29
N SER A 93 -15.94 -15.63 7.30
CA SER A 93 -14.52 -15.91 7.51
C SER A 93 -13.78 -14.62 7.86
N ASN A 94 -12.77 -14.72 8.72
CA ASN A 94 -11.88 -13.60 9.05
C ASN A 94 -10.84 -13.31 7.93
N ILE A 95 -11.16 -13.64 6.66
CA ILE A 95 -10.24 -13.44 5.52
C ILE A 95 -10.24 -11.98 5.07
N ARG A 96 -11.39 -11.29 5.07
CA ARG A 96 -11.50 -9.88 4.70
C ARG A 96 -10.93 -8.99 5.82
N PRO A 97 -9.82 -8.28 5.61
CA PRO A 97 -9.32 -7.33 6.62
C PRO A 97 -10.26 -6.13 6.70
N ASP A 98 -10.39 -5.46 7.86
CA ASP A 98 -11.25 -4.27 8.02
C ASP A 98 -10.82 -3.07 7.15
N GLU A 99 -9.52 -2.97 6.89
CA GLU A 99 -8.90 -1.99 6.02
C GLU A 99 -7.82 -2.65 5.18
N VAL A 100 -7.63 -2.14 3.96
CA VAL A 100 -6.46 -2.42 3.13
C VAL A 100 -5.66 -1.13 2.95
N PHE A 101 -4.37 -1.27 2.73
CA PHE A 101 -3.41 -0.18 2.71
C PHE A 101 -2.76 -0.08 1.35
N ARG A 102 -2.69 1.11 0.78
CA ARG A 102 -2.06 1.33 -0.51
C ARG A 102 -0.91 2.31 -0.39
N THR A 103 0.29 1.85 -0.73
CA THR A 103 1.43 2.74 -0.95
C THR A 103 1.32 3.37 -2.34
N PHE A 104 1.54 4.67 -2.41
CA PHE A 104 1.60 5.41 -3.67
C PHE A 104 2.64 6.53 -3.57
N HIS A 105 3.15 6.94 -4.73
CA HIS A 105 4.19 7.94 -4.87
C HIS A 105 4.14 8.62 -6.25
N GLU A 106 5.00 9.61 -6.49
CA GLU A 106 4.99 10.42 -7.71
C GLU A 106 5.18 9.65 -9.01
N GLU A 107 5.88 8.52 -8.98
CA GLU A 107 6.12 7.69 -10.16
C GLU A 107 5.16 6.50 -10.25
N SER A 108 4.23 6.35 -9.31
CA SER A 108 3.23 5.29 -9.34
C SER A 108 2.44 5.38 -10.64
N LYS A 109 2.26 4.25 -11.34
CA LYS A 109 1.49 4.20 -12.60
C LYS A 109 -0.01 4.41 -12.41
N THR A 110 -0.59 3.96 -11.31
CA THR A 110 -1.97 4.26 -10.93
C THR A 110 -2.10 5.76 -10.62
N ALA A 111 -3.11 6.41 -11.19
CA ALA A 111 -3.38 7.82 -10.89
C ALA A 111 -3.95 7.96 -9.46
N SER A 112 -3.63 9.06 -8.79
CA SER A 112 -4.09 9.34 -7.43
C SER A 112 -4.39 10.82 -7.26
N VAL A 113 -5.52 11.13 -6.64
CA VAL A 113 -5.94 12.51 -6.31
C VAL A 113 -5.17 13.10 -5.14
N TYR A 114 -4.42 12.27 -4.42
CA TYR A 114 -3.55 12.70 -3.32
C TYR A 114 -2.14 13.05 -3.81
N MET A 115 -1.94 13.06 -5.14
CA MET A 115 -0.74 13.57 -5.78
C MET A 115 -1.04 14.89 -6.47
N ALA A 116 -0.24 15.92 -6.20
CA ALA A 116 -0.39 17.21 -6.88
C ALA A 116 -0.20 17.05 -8.41
N ASP A 117 -0.96 17.83 -9.20
CA ASP A 117 -1.07 17.66 -10.66
C ASP A 117 0.28 17.71 -11.39
N GLY A 118 1.17 18.60 -10.97
CA GLY A 118 2.53 18.72 -11.55
C GLY A 118 3.45 17.54 -11.26
N ASN A 119 3.05 16.63 -10.37
CA ASN A 119 3.85 15.48 -9.95
C ASN A 119 3.39 14.17 -10.57
N GLN A 120 2.38 14.22 -11.43
CA GLN A 120 1.89 13.04 -12.13
C GLN A 120 2.71 12.79 -13.42
N PRO A 121 3.00 11.53 -13.79
CA PRO A 121 3.65 11.18 -15.04
C PRO A 121 3.05 11.88 -16.28
N LYS A 122 3.90 12.39 -17.17
CA LYS A 122 3.52 13.22 -18.34
C LYS A 122 2.42 12.64 -19.23
N HIS A 123 2.34 11.31 -19.36
CA HIS A 123 1.29 10.64 -20.16
C HIS A 123 -0.13 10.89 -19.63
N ARG A 124 -0.28 11.48 -18.44
CA ARG A 124 -1.56 11.82 -17.80
C ARG A 124 -2.10 13.20 -18.16
N GLN A 125 -1.36 13.98 -18.94
CA GLN A 125 -1.88 15.24 -19.50
C GLN A 125 -2.87 14.99 -20.64
N ALA A 126 -2.81 13.82 -21.28
CA ALA A 126 -3.81 13.38 -22.25
C ALA A 126 -5.17 13.18 -21.58
N GLU A 127 -6.23 13.70 -22.22
CA GLU A 127 -7.57 13.81 -21.63
C GLU A 127 -8.14 12.47 -21.13
N GLY A 128 -7.88 11.37 -21.85
CA GLY A 128 -8.31 10.02 -21.45
C GLY A 128 -7.57 9.40 -20.25
N PHE A 129 -6.52 10.05 -19.75
CA PHE A 129 -5.73 9.57 -18.61
C PHE A 129 -5.83 10.48 -17.37
N LYS A 130 -6.67 11.52 -17.45
CA LYS A 130 -6.99 12.35 -16.29
C LYS A 130 -7.77 11.52 -15.26
N ILE A 131 -7.43 11.71 -13.99
CA ILE A 131 -8.16 11.06 -12.91
C ILE A 131 -9.55 11.68 -12.78
N ASP A 132 -10.59 10.83 -12.78
CA ASP A 132 -11.92 11.26 -12.41
C ASP A 132 -11.92 11.66 -10.92
N PRO A 133 -12.37 12.88 -10.57
CA PRO A 133 -12.36 13.37 -9.20
C PRO A 133 -13.08 12.49 -8.19
N LYS A 134 -13.96 11.57 -8.60
CA LYS A 134 -14.62 10.64 -7.68
C LYS A 134 -13.71 9.51 -7.19
N TYR A 135 -12.70 9.13 -7.97
CA TYR A 135 -11.77 8.07 -7.59
C TYR A 135 -10.62 8.66 -6.76
N ALA A 136 -10.25 7.97 -5.67
CA ALA A 136 -8.98 8.16 -4.99
C ALA A 136 -7.83 7.60 -5.82
N PHE A 137 -8.03 6.41 -6.39
CA PHE A 137 -7.05 5.71 -7.21
C PHE A 137 -7.70 5.21 -8.49
N GLN A 138 -7.13 5.55 -9.64
CA GLN A 138 -7.63 5.13 -10.94
C GLN A 138 -6.55 4.29 -11.67
N PRO A 139 -6.85 3.06 -12.09
CA PRO A 139 -5.94 2.28 -12.91
C PRO A 139 -5.76 2.97 -14.27
N LEU A 140 -4.66 2.65 -14.95
CA LEU A 140 -4.38 3.24 -16.28
C LEU A 140 -5.32 2.73 -17.37
N TRP A 141 -5.97 1.59 -17.14
CA TRP A 141 -6.82 0.94 -18.12
C TRP A 141 -8.20 0.65 -17.58
N LEU A 142 -9.20 0.69 -18.46
CA LEU A 142 -10.60 0.39 -18.11
C LEU A 142 -10.78 -1.10 -17.82
N PRO A 143 -11.43 -1.46 -16.71
CA PRO A 143 -11.60 -2.86 -16.34
C PRO A 143 -12.47 -3.62 -17.36
N ASP A 144 -11.97 -4.75 -17.84
CA ASP A 144 -12.75 -5.75 -18.59
C ASP A 144 -12.64 -7.09 -17.87
N LEU A 145 -13.73 -7.53 -17.24
CA LEU A 145 -13.77 -8.78 -16.49
C LEU A 145 -13.33 -10.00 -17.31
N ARG A 146 -13.68 -10.06 -18.60
CA ARG A 146 -13.40 -11.24 -19.43
C ARG A 146 -11.91 -11.41 -19.70
N ARG A 147 -11.23 -10.28 -19.83
CA ARG A 147 -9.80 -10.21 -20.09
C ARG A 147 -9.02 -10.18 -18.79
N ASP A 148 -9.35 -9.28 -17.87
CA ASP A 148 -8.54 -8.91 -16.72
C ASP A 148 -8.66 -9.87 -15.54
N LEU A 149 -9.82 -10.51 -15.33
CA LEU A 149 -10.00 -11.55 -14.30
C LEU A 149 -9.50 -12.91 -14.80
N THR A 150 -8.23 -12.95 -15.21
CA THR A 150 -7.55 -14.14 -15.73
C THR A 150 -6.19 -14.31 -15.08
N LEU A 151 -5.68 -15.55 -15.09
CA LEU A 151 -4.38 -15.87 -14.49
C LEU A 151 -3.26 -15.01 -15.08
N ASN A 152 -3.20 -14.94 -16.42
CA ASN A 152 -2.20 -14.17 -17.15
C ASN A 152 -2.19 -12.69 -16.75
N ARG A 153 -3.36 -12.08 -16.51
CA ARG A 153 -3.47 -10.66 -16.20
C ARG A 153 -3.15 -10.35 -14.74
N VAL A 154 -3.55 -11.23 -13.83
CA VAL A 154 -3.18 -11.14 -12.40
C VAL A 154 -1.68 -11.30 -12.23
N ASP A 155 -1.09 -12.35 -12.80
CA ASP A 155 0.36 -12.61 -12.70
C ASP A 155 1.19 -11.49 -13.29
N ARG A 156 0.79 -10.99 -14.46
CA ARG A 156 1.44 -9.84 -15.08
C ARG A 156 1.39 -8.60 -14.20
N HIS A 157 0.27 -8.35 -13.50
CA HIS A 157 0.18 -7.21 -12.57
C HIS A 157 1.15 -7.36 -11.39
N LEU A 158 1.27 -8.57 -10.85
CA LEU A 158 2.14 -8.86 -9.72
C LEU A 158 3.63 -8.87 -10.11
N ASN A 159 3.94 -9.16 -11.37
CA ASN A 159 5.31 -9.19 -11.90
C ASN A 159 5.75 -7.81 -12.43
N TRP A 160 6.49 -7.03 -11.64
CA TRP A 160 6.79 -5.63 -11.98
C TRP A 160 7.60 -5.42 -13.27
N PRO A 161 8.55 -6.29 -13.65
CA PRO A 161 9.20 -6.25 -14.97
C PRO A 161 8.24 -6.28 -16.16
N MET A 162 7.02 -6.83 -16.02
CA MET A 162 6.05 -6.94 -17.10
C MET A 162 5.25 -5.66 -17.27
N VAL A 163 5.90 -4.65 -17.85
CA VAL A 163 5.35 -3.30 -18.05
C VAL A 163 4.42 -3.20 -19.28
N GLU A 164 4.43 -4.19 -20.16
CA GLU A 164 3.59 -4.24 -21.36
C GLU A 164 2.10 -4.26 -21.02
N ASP A 165 1.31 -3.47 -21.76
CA ASP A 165 -0.14 -3.26 -21.59
C ASP A 165 -0.54 -2.67 -20.21
N PRO A 166 -1.15 -1.48 -20.14
CA PRO A 166 -1.50 -0.89 -18.85
C PRO A 166 -2.41 -1.82 -18.02
N SER A 167 -2.19 -1.84 -16.70
CA SER A 167 -2.96 -2.71 -15.81
C SER A 167 -4.27 -2.05 -15.39
N SER A 168 -5.33 -2.84 -15.37
CA SER A 168 -6.65 -2.48 -14.84
C SER A 168 -6.76 -2.63 -13.31
N TYR A 169 -5.68 -3.07 -12.66
CA TYR A 169 -5.65 -3.34 -11.22
C TYR A 169 -4.97 -2.23 -10.41
N VAL A 170 -5.45 -2.06 -9.19
CA VAL A 170 -4.86 -1.24 -8.14
C VAL A 170 -4.46 -2.17 -6.98
N SER A 171 -3.16 -2.42 -6.82
CA SER A 171 -2.63 -3.25 -5.72
C SER A 171 -2.70 -2.53 -4.36
N THR A 172 -3.02 -3.29 -3.32
CA THR A 172 -3.14 -2.89 -1.93
C THR A 172 -2.65 -4.03 -1.02
N PHE A 173 -2.48 -3.75 0.26
CA PHE A 173 -1.94 -4.65 1.28
C PHE A 173 -2.94 -4.85 2.41
N ASN A 174 -3.07 -6.05 2.95
CA ASN A 174 -3.99 -6.35 4.06
C ASN A 174 -3.51 -5.86 5.44
N ALA A 175 -2.34 -5.20 5.53
CA ALA A 175 -1.83 -4.58 6.75
C ALA A 175 -0.91 -3.38 6.46
N GLU A 176 -0.93 -2.38 7.35
CA GLU A 176 -0.10 -1.17 7.26
C GLU A 176 1.40 -1.49 7.25
N TYR A 177 1.80 -2.57 7.94
CA TYR A 177 3.18 -3.05 7.96
C TYR A 177 3.73 -3.35 6.55
N TRP A 178 2.96 -4.06 5.72
CA TRP A 178 3.38 -4.43 4.37
C TRP A 178 3.43 -3.22 3.44
N ALA A 179 2.46 -2.32 3.56
CA ALA A 179 2.49 -1.04 2.84
C ALA A 179 3.70 -0.19 3.23
N THR A 180 4.06 -0.17 4.52
CA THR A 180 5.24 0.57 5.04
C THR A 180 6.54 -0.04 4.54
N LYS A 181 6.68 -1.37 4.58
CA LYS A 181 7.80 -2.06 3.95
C LYS A 181 7.93 -1.68 2.47
N ARG A 182 6.82 -1.64 1.76
CA ARG A 182 6.80 -1.26 0.35
C ARG A 182 7.20 0.20 0.11
N ALA A 183 6.74 1.12 0.96
CA ALA A 183 7.12 2.54 0.91
C ALA A 183 8.62 2.72 1.16
N ARG A 184 9.17 1.99 2.15
CA ARG A 184 10.60 1.99 2.45
C ARG A 184 11.44 1.49 1.28
N PHE A 185 11.04 0.37 0.66
CA PHE A 185 11.70 -0.17 -0.53
C PHE A 185 11.73 0.88 -1.65
N HIS A 186 10.60 1.54 -1.94
CA HIS A 186 10.56 2.58 -2.97
C HIS A 186 11.40 3.81 -2.64
N ALA A 187 11.52 4.17 -1.36
CA ALA A 187 12.29 5.34 -0.94
C ALA A 187 13.81 5.08 -0.85
N ASN A 188 14.26 3.82 -0.72
CA ASN A 188 15.66 3.52 -0.38
C ASN A 188 16.34 2.47 -1.27
N GLU A 189 15.59 1.54 -1.84
CA GLU A 189 16.14 0.33 -2.48
C GLU A 189 15.80 0.22 -3.97
N SER A 190 14.71 0.84 -4.41
CA SER A 190 14.30 0.76 -5.82
C SER A 190 15.21 1.58 -6.73
N ALA A 191 15.45 1.08 -7.95
CA ALA A 191 16.25 1.77 -8.97
C ALA A 191 15.74 3.17 -9.32
N LYS A 192 14.45 3.44 -9.11
CA LYS A 192 13.85 4.78 -9.23
C LYS A 192 13.31 5.23 -7.87
N ILE A 193 14.09 6.05 -7.17
CA ILE A 193 13.79 6.46 -5.81
C ILE A 193 12.52 7.31 -5.77
N ALA A 194 11.53 6.85 -5.02
CA ALA A 194 10.32 7.61 -4.73
C ALA A 194 10.59 8.60 -3.60
N HIS A 195 10.64 9.90 -3.92
CA HIS A 195 10.89 10.92 -2.92
C HIS A 195 9.63 11.25 -2.11
N ARG A 196 8.43 11.16 -2.70
CA ARG A 196 7.17 11.62 -2.09
C ARG A 196 6.20 10.46 -2.00
N SER A 197 6.41 9.66 -0.96
CA SER A 197 5.58 8.48 -0.71
C SER A 197 4.51 8.75 0.34
N SER A 198 3.36 8.14 0.16
CA SER A 198 2.24 8.16 1.11
C SER A 198 1.57 6.79 1.14
N ILE A 199 0.84 6.52 2.23
CA ILE A 199 0.05 5.31 2.40
C ILE A 199 -1.40 5.72 2.65
N ALA A 200 -2.33 5.22 1.83
CA ALA A 200 -3.76 5.37 2.06
C ALA A 200 -4.33 4.13 2.76
N ALA A 201 -5.11 4.33 3.81
CA ALA A 201 -5.99 3.32 4.39
C ALA A 201 -7.35 3.37 3.70
N ILE A 202 -7.85 2.21 3.29
CA ILE A 202 -9.07 2.05 2.50
C ILE A 202 -9.98 1.07 3.23
N THR A 203 -11.20 1.48 3.56
CA THR A 203 -12.14 0.60 4.26
C THR A 203 -12.76 -0.46 3.35
N THR A 204 -12.87 -1.66 3.89
CA THR A 204 -13.51 -2.82 3.23
C THR A 204 -14.88 -3.13 3.82
N LYS A 205 -15.35 -2.37 4.82
CA LYS A 205 -16.60 -2.66 5.56
C LYS A 205 -17.82 -2.84 4.66
N SER A 206 -17.88 -2.09 3.55
CA SER A 206 -18.97 -2.16 2.57
C SER A 206 -18.77 -3.22 1.48
N LEU A 207 -17.77 -4.10 1.59
CA LEU A 207 -17.54 -5.19 0.64
C LEU A 207 -18.34 -6.44 1.01
N ALA A 208 -19.14 -6.95 0.09
CA ALA A 208 -19.80 -8.23 0.17
C ALA A 208 -18.96 -9.32 -0.54
N ALA A 209 -18.98 -10.54 0.00
CA ALA A 209 -18.42 -11.69 -0.68
C ALA A 209 -19.26 -11.98 -1.94
N ALA A 210 -18.60 -12.17 -3.09
CA ALA A 210 -19.25 -12.56 -4.34
C ALA A 210 -18.40 -13.59 -5.11
N THR A 211 -19.00 -14.39 -5.98
CA THR A 211 -18.26 -15.34 -6.82
C THR A 211 -18.55 -15.06 -8.28
N VAL A 212 -17.48 -14.95 -9.07
CA VAL A 212 -17.59 -14.89 -10.53
C VAL A 212 -17.58 -16.31 -11.06
N GLN A 213 -18.68 -16.72 -11.68
CA GLN A 213 -18.85 -18.00 -12.34
C GLN A 213 -18.78 -17.79 -13.86
N ALA A 214 -17.87 -18.50 -14.52
CA ALA A 214 -17.68 -18.41 -15.97
C ALA A 214 -17.02 -19.67 -16.54
N ILE A 215 -16.91 -19.75 -17.87
CA ILE A 215 -16.06 -20.73 -18.54
C ILE A 215 -14.70 -20.09 -18.81
N TYR A 216 -13.63 -20.68 -18.28
CA TYR A 216 -12.26 -20.30 -18.57
C TYR A 216 -11.78 -21.05 -19.81
N LYS A 217 -11.52 -20.30 -20.89
CA LYS A 217 -10.87 -20.82 -22.09
C LYS A 217 -9.37 -20.60 -21.99
N THR A 218 -8.61 -21.68 -22.02
CA THR A 218 -7.15 -21.63 -22.18
C THR A 218 -6.80 -22.00 -23.60
N THR A 219 -6.06 -21.13 -24.29
CA THR A 219 -5.48 -21.41 -25.61
C THR A 219 -3.99 -21.64 -25.43
N TRP A 220 -3.54 -22.86 -25.66
CA TRP A 220 -2.15 -23.28 -25.62
C TRP A 220 -1.55 -23.17 -27.02
N MET A 221 -0.37 -22.59 -27.13
CA MET A 221 0.39 -22.46 -28.36
C MET A 221 1.74 -23.13 -28.16
N ARG A 222 2.00 -24.22 -28.89
CA ARG A 222 3.30 -24.88 -28.93
C ARG A 222 4.10 -24.34 -30.10
N HIS A 223 5.12 -23.56 -29.82
CA HIS A 223 6.05 -23.03 -30.81
C HIS A 223 7.27 -23.94 -30.91
N THR A 224 7.47 -24.57 -32.06
CA THR A 224 8.69 -25.35 -32.33
C THR A 224 9.68 -24.48 -33.10
N ARG A 225 10.92 -24.39 -32.61
CA ARG A 225 12.02 -23.61 -33.21
C ARG A 225 13.25 -24.48 -33.39
N ARG A 226 14.09 -24.16 -34.38
CA ARG A 226 15.41 -24.83 -34.55
C ARG A 226 16.42 -24.47 -33.46
N GLY A 227 16.18 -23.39 -32.72
CA GLY A 227 17.00 -22.89 -31.61
C GLY A 227 16.46 -21.57 -31.07
N LYS A 228 17.03 -21.06 -29.97
CA LYS A 228 16.61 -19.79 -29.36
C LYS A 228 16.86 -18.61 -30.32
N GLY A 229 15.87 -17.76 -30.53
CA GLY A 229 15.94 -16.60 -31.44
C GLY A 229 15.57 -16.90 -32.90
N ASN A 230 15.44 -18.17 -33.30
CA ASN A 230 14.99 -18.54 -34.65
C ASN A 230 13.48 -18.33 -34.84
N PRO A 231 13.02 -18.15 -36.10
CA PRO A 231 11.59 -18.07 -36.39
C PRO A 231 10.84 -19.35 -35.97
N ILE A 232 9.54 -19.19 -35.71
CA ILE A 232 8.66 -20.30 -35.38
C ILE A 232 8.49 -21.16 -36.63
N LEU A 233 8.85 -22.44 -36.54
CA LEU A 233 8.74 -23.39 -37.65
C LEU A 233 7.39 -24.09 -37.67
N LYS A 234 6.84 -24.34 -36.49
CA LYS A 234 5.55 -24.98 -36.31
C LYS A 234 4.85 -24.37 -35.10
N GLU A 235 3.58 -24.05 -35.29
CA GLU A 235 2.68 -23.62 -34.22
C GLU A 235 1.53 -24.62 -34.12
N GLU A 236 1.40 -25.26 -32.95
CA GLU A 236 0.25 -26.13 -32.65
C GLU A 236 -0.63 -25.44 -31.61
N ILE A 237 -1.92 -25.35 -31.89
CA ILE A 237 -2.89 -24.65 -31.04
C ILE A 237 -3.85 -25.65 -30.42
N TYR A 238 -3.94 -25.64 -29.09
CA TYR A 238 -4.89 -26.45 -28.32
C TYR A 238 -5.77 -25.56 -27.49
N LYS A 239 -7.05 -25.91 -27.35
CA LYS A 239 -8.01 -25.14 -26.56
C LYS A 239 -8.62 -26.05 -25.51
N THR A 240 -8.70 -25.56 -24.28
CA THR A 240 -9.39 -26.24 -23.18
C THR A 240 -10.41 -25.30 -22.56
N TYR A 241 -11.52 -25.86 -22.10
CA TYR A 241 -12.60 -25.10 -21.47
C TYR A 241 -12.88 -25.70 -20.10
N LEU A 242 -12.83 -24.87 -19.06
CA LEU A 242 -13.07 -25.31 -17.69
C LEU A 242 -14.04 -24.34 -17.02
N PRO A 243 -15.12 -24.83 -16.38
CA PRO A 243 -15.90 -23.98 -15.49
C PRO A 243 -15.02 -23.54 -14.33
N VAL A 244 -15.09 -22.26 -13.97
CA VAL A 244 -14.33 -21.68 -12.86
C VAL A 244 -15.24 -20.87 -11.94
N LYS A 245 -15.03 -21.04 -10.63
CA LYS A 245 -15.50 -20.15 -9.58
C LYS A 245 -14.34 -19.30 -9.07
N ILE A 246 -14.44 -17.98 -9.25
CA ILE A 246 -13.41 -17.04 -8.83
C ILE A 246 -13.96 -16.22 -7.65
N PRO A 247 -13.38 -16.35 -6.44
CA PRO A 247 -13.81 -15.58 -5.28
C PRO A 247 -13.42 -14.12 -5.48
N VAL A 248 -14.39 -13.23 -5.28
CA VAL A 248 -14.21 -11.78 -5.37
C VAL A 248 -14.94 -11.10 -4.21
N TRP A 249 -14.68 -9.81 -4.03
CA TRP A 249 -15.44 -8.96 -3.13
C TRP A 249 -15.94 -7.74 -3.91
N ILE A 250 -17.21 -7.40 -3.77
CA ILE A 250 -17.84 -6.29 -4.48
C ILE A 250 -18.51 -5.36 -3.48
N ARG A 251 -18.76 -4.11 -3.85
CA ARG A 251 -19.49 -3.21 -2.96
C ARG A 251 -20.93 -3.68 -2.75
N GLN A 252 -21.44 -3.56 -1.53
CA GLN A 252 -22.82 -3.89 -1.17
C GLN A 252 -23.84 -3.15 -2.05
N THR A 253 -23.50 -1.95 -2.53
CA THR A 253 -24.34 -1.16 -3.44
C THR A 253 -24.51 -1.80 -4.83
N ALA A 254 -23.64 -2.74 -5.21
CA ALA A 254 -23.79 -3.52 -6.44
C ALA A 254 -24.70 -4.74 -6.24
N VAL A 255 -24.95 -5.16 -4.99
CA VAL A 255 -25.71 -6.36 -4.65
C VAL A 255 -27.20 -6.05 -4.75
N PRO A 256 -27.96 -6.77 -5.60
CA PRO A 256 -29.41 -6.64 -5.66
C PRO A 256 -30.08 -6.98 -4.33
N SER A 257 -31.11 -6.24 -3.94
CA SER A 257 -31.85 -6.47 -2.69
C SER A 257 -32.63 -7.79 -2.70
N ASP A 258 -32.97 -8.31 -3.87
CA ASP A 258 -33.66 -9.59 -4.06
C ASP A 258 -32.72 -10.81 -4.02
N GLY A 259 -31.41 -10.59 -3.87
CA GLY A 259 -30.40 -11.65 -3.85
C GLY A 259 -30.12 -12.27 -5.23
N SER A 260 -30.62 -11.68 -6.31
CA SER A 260 -30.35 -12.11 -7.68
C SER A 260 -28.88 -11.91 -8.08
N ALA A 261 -28.49 -12.52 -9.20
CA ALA A 261 -27.12 -12.40 -9.69
C ALA A 261 -26.81 -10.93 -10.09
N VAL A 262 -25.63 -10.46 -9.68
CA VAL A 262 -25.16 -9.10 -9.98
C VAL A 262 -24.85 -9.01 -11.48
N THR A 263 -25.52 -8.07 -12.15
CA THR A 263 -25.27 -7.80 -13.57
C THR A 263 -24.01 -6.93 -13.75
N LEU A 264 -23.38 -7.03 -14.93
CA LEU A 264 -22.26 -6.16 -15.29
C LEU A 264 -22.64 -4.67 -15.26
N LYS A 265 -23.89 -4.33 -15.55
CA LYS A 265 -24.40 -2.95 -15.51
C LYS A 265 -24.45 -2.44 -14.07
N GLN A 266 -24.95 -3.24 -13.13
CA GLN A 266 -24.97 -2.90 -11.70
C GLN A 266 -23.55 -2.74 -11.14
N LEU A 267 -22.64 -3.67 -11.46
CA LEU A 267 -21.24 -3.56 -11.05
C LEU A 267 -20.57 -2.29 -11.62
N LYS A 268 -20.84 -1.94 -12.88
CA LYS A 268 -20.34 -0.68 -13.47
C LYS A 268 -20.90 0.55 -12.77
N ALA A 269 -22.21 0.56 -12.49
CA ALA A 269 -22.89 1.64 -11.80
C ALA A 269 -22.35 1.85 -10.38
N SER A 270 -21.88 0.79 -9.70
CA SER A 270 -21.22 0.88 -8.40
C SER A 270 -19.75 1.36 -8.45
N GLY A 271 -19.26 1.82 -9.61
CA GLY A 271 -17.87 2.25 -9.81
C GLY A 271 -16.93 1.14 -10.30
N THR A 272 -17.44 -0.06 -10.57
CA THR A 272 -16.64 -1.26 -10.93
C THR A 272 -15.58 -1.59 -9.88
N GLU A 273 -15.88 -1.46 -8.58
CA GLU A 273 -14.96 -1.87 -7.51
C GLU A 273 -15.09 -3.37 -7.23
N LEU A 274 -14.30 -4.18 -7.93
CA LEU A 274 -14.20 -5.62 -7.69
C LEU A 274 -12.81 -5.95 -7.12
N TRP A 275 -12.79 -6.56 -5.96
CA TRP A 275 -11.58 -6.87 -5.21
C TRP A 275 -11.29 -8.37 -5.24
N VAL A 276 -10.01 -8.71 -5.35
CA VAL A 276 -9.53 -10.09 -5.25
C VAL A 276 -8.40 -10.18 -4.23
N SER A 277 -8.50 -11.15 -3.32
CA SER A 277 -7.40 -11.53 -2.44
C SER A 277 -6.48 -12.52 -3.16
N ILE A 278 -5.18 -12.28 -3.15
CA ILE A 278 -4.22 -13.23 -3.75
C ILE A 278 -4.28 -14.59 -3.06
N THR A 279 -4.46 -14.62 -1.73
CA THR A 279 -4.62 -15.86 -0.97
C THR A 279 -5.87 -16.65 -1.37
N GLU A 280 -6.99 -15.97 -1.61
CA GLU A 280 -8.23 -16.64 -2.06
C GLU A 280 -8.10 -17.15 -3.50
N LEU A 281 -7.50 -16.35 -4.40
CA LEU A 281 -7.26 -16.78 -5.77
C LEU A 281 -6.40 -18.04 -5.84
N ARG A 282 -5.38 -18.16 -4.97
CA ARG A 282 -4.54 -19.36 -4.82
C ARG A 282 -5.29 -20.60 -4.34
N ARG A 283 -6.51 -20.46 -3.84
CA ARG A 283 -7.38 -21.56 -3.41
C ARG A 283 -8.56 -21.79 -4.36
N SER A 284 -8.71 -20.96 -5.39
CA SER A 284 -9.81 -21.01 -6.35
C SER A 284 -9.55 -21.94 -7.53
N ASP A 285 -10.59 -22.17 -8.34
CA ASP A 285 -10.51 -22.94 -9.59
C ASP A 285 -9.55 -22.32 -10.61
N LEU A 286 -9.26 -21.02 -10.49
CA LEU A 286 -8.28 -20.34 -11.34
C LEU A 286 -6.88 -20.94 -11.19
N ARG A 287 -6.55 -21.49 -10.01
CA ARG A 287 -5.29 -22.23 -9.79
C ARG A 287 -5.33 -23.65 -10.33
N LEU A 288 -6.50 -24.30 -10.39
CA LEU A 288 -6.61 -25.65 -10.97
C LEU A 288 -6.25 -25.66 -12.46
N VAL A 289 -6.46 -24.54 -13.16
CA VAL A 289 -5.97 -24.33 -14.53
C VAL A 289 -4.43 -24.40 -14.60
N SER A 290 -3.72 -23.95 -13.55
CA SER A 290 -2.26 -23.91 -13.45
C SER A 290 -1.64 -25.23 -12.96
N LYS A 291 -2.28 -25.93 -12.00
CA LYS A 291 -1.75 -27.19 -11.42
C LYS A 291 -1.62 -28.34 -12.42
N LYS A 292 -2.40 -28.35 -13.51
CA LYS A 292 -2.36 -29.45 -14.49
C LYS A 292 -1.07 -29.47 -15.32
N THR A 293 -0.17 -28.50 -15.16
CA THR A 293 0.96 -28.36 -16.07
C THR A 293 2.34 -28.40 -15.44
N ASP A 294 2.49 -28.31 -14.10
CA ASP A 294 3.74 -28.23 -13.28
C ASP A 294 4.84 -27.24 -13.74
N LEU A 295 4.98 -27.01 -15.05
CA LEU A 295 5.78 -26.04 -15.78
C LEU A 295 5.37 -24.56 -15.55
N PHE A 296 4.16 -24.29 -15.02
CA PHE A 296 3.59 -22.93 -14.97
C PHE A 296 2.85 -22.61 -13.67
N ALA A 297 3.30 -23.16 -12.55
CA ALA A 297 2.68 -22.93 -11.25
C ALA A 297 2.79 -21.44 -10.84
N SER A 298 1.71 -20.66 -11.00
CA SER A 298 1.77 -19.24 -10.67
C SER A 298 0.39 -18.60 -10.45
N ILE A 299 0.15 -18.26 -9.18
CA ILE A 299 -0.31 -16.94 -8.75
C ILE A 299 0.82 -16.47 -7.85
N MET A 300 1.89 -16.02 -8.49
CA MET A 300 3.33 -16.33 -8.27
C MET A 300 3.75 -16.90 -6.89
N GLU A 301 4.19 -18.16 -6.89
CA GLU A 301 4.11 -19.15 -5.80
C GLU A 301 4.85 -18.97 -4.46
N LYS A 302 5.52 -17.83 -4.21
CA LYS A 302 5.90 -17.41 -2.84
C LYS A 302 5.89 -15.88 -2.75
N GLY A 303 5.26 -15.33 -1.69
CA GLY A 303 5.11 -13.88 -1.51
C GLY A 303 3.73 -13.37 -1.92
N HIS A 304 3.43 -12.09 -1.71
CA HIS A 304 2.15 -11.45 -2.06
C HIS A 304 0.88 -12.00 -1.38
N ASP A 305 0.95 -12.91 -0.41
CA ASP A 305 -0.24 -13.36 0.35
C ASP A 305 -0.95 -12.21 1.09
N TYR A 306 -0.20 -11.15 1.36
CA TYR A 306 -0.71 -9.93 1.93
C TYR A 306 -1.36 -8.99 0.91
N GLU A 307 -1.29 -9.27 -0.40
CA GLU A 307 -1.79 -8.37 -1.44
C GLU A 307 -3.25 -8.62 -1.78
N TRP A 308 -3.94 -7.51 -2.06
CA TRP A 308 -5.30 -7.45 -2.54
C TRP A 308 -5.33 -6.55 -3.77
N LEU A 309 -5.99 -6.98 -4.84
CA LEU A 309 -6.08 -6.22 -6.07
C LEU A 309 -7.52 -5.72 -6.26
N CYS A 310 -7.69 -4.42 -6.45
CA CYS A 310 -8.95 -3.85 -6.93
C CYS A 310 -8.90 -3.76 -8.45
N LEU A 311 -9.75 -4.51 -9.15
CA LEU A 311 -10.03 -4.32 -10.57
C LEU A 311 -10.93 -3.10 -10.70
N GLY A 312 -10.48 -2.03 -11.37
CA GLY A 312 -11.20 -0.76 -11.44
C GLY A 312 -10.67 0.32 -10.50
N GLY A 313 -11.37 1.45 -10.42
CA GLY A 313 -10.98 2.60 -9.60
C GLY A 313 -11.50 2.50 -8.17
N ILE A 314 -10.70 2.93 -7.19
CA ILE A 314 -11.10 3.01 -5.78
C ILE A 314 -11.68 4.40 -5.52
N LEU A 315 -12.90 4.51 -5.01
CA LEU A 315 -13.58 5.77 -4.70
C LEU A 315 -12.94 6.52 -3.53
N LYS A 316 -12.95 7.85 -3.60
CA LYS A 316 -12.47 8.74 -2.51
C LYS A 316 -13.19 8.49 -1.19
N THR A 317 -14.49 8.23 -1.26
CA THR A 317 -15.34 7.97 -0.08
C THR A 317 -14.92 6.74 0.72
N HIS A 318 -14.12 5.84 0.13
CA HIS A 318 -13.62 4.64 0.79
C HIS A 318 -12.22 4.82 1.41
N VAL A 319 -11.54 5.94 1.16
CA VAL A 319 -10.25 6.24 1.78
C VAL A 319 -10.50 6.89 3.14
N THR A 320 -10.14 6.18 4.21
CA THR A 320 -10.36 6.64 5.60
C THR A 320 -9.24 7.58 6.05
N ARG A 321 -8.02 7.36 5.58
CA ARG A 321 -6.84 8.14 5.98
C ARG A 321 -5.76 8.10 4.90
N VAL A 322 -5.01 9.19 4.78
CA VAL A 322 -3.74 9.23 4.03
C VAL A 322 -2.63 9.67 4.97
N THR A 323 -1.59 8.85 5.04
CA THR A 323 -0.46 9.02 5.95
C THR A 323 0.83 9.25 5.16
N PRO A 324 1.58 10.33 5.40
CA PRO A 324 2.83 10.57 4.69
C PRO A 324 3.97 9.68 5.19
N PHE A 325 4.81 9.23 4.27
CA PHE A 325 6.06 8.53 4.56
C PHE A 325 7.23 9.45 4.18
N ASP A 326 8.04 9.85 5.16
CA ASP A 326 9.10 10.86 4.96
C ASP A 326 10.38 10.32 4.29
N GLY A 327 10.40 9.04 3.92
CA GLY A 327 11.57 8.29 3.43
C GLY A 327 12.14 7.31 4.47
N PHE A 328 11.83 7.50 5.75
CA PHE A 328 12.31 6.66 6.85
C PHE A 328 11.17 6.17 7.75
N LYS A 329 10.24 7.07 8.09
CA LYS A 329 9.16 6.86 9.05
C LYS A 329 7.80 7.18 8.42
N LEU A 330 6.82 6.36 8.77
CA LEU A 330 5.40 6.65 8.55
C LEU A 330 4.86 7.53 9.68
N HIS A 331 4.22 8.65 9.34
CA HIS A 331 3.71 9.63 10.31
C HIS A 331 2.22 9.44 10.60
N SER A 332 1.87 8.27 11.16
CA SER A 332 0.47 7.84 11.42
C SER A 332 -0.30 8.76 12.35
N GLU A 333 0.38 9.42 13.29
CA GLU A 333 -0.24 10.37 14.22
C GLU A 333 -0.31 11.78 13.62
N VAL A 334 -1.43 12.45 13.87
CA VAL A 334 -1.61 13.87 13.54
C VAL A 334 -0.93 14.71 14.62
N GLY A 335 0.39 14.86 14.49
CA GLY A 335 1.19 15.72 15.36
C GLY A 335 1.30 17.17 14.86
N SER A 336 1.82 18.05 15.71
CA SER A 336 2.16 19.45 15.37
C SER A 336 3.43 19.59 14.52
N SER A 337 4.16 18.50 14.30
CA SER A 337 5.37 18.47 13.49
C SER A 337 5.05 18.62 12.01
N ILE A 338 5.79 19.50 11.34
CA ILE A 338 5.77 19.63 9.88
C ILE A 338 6.46 18.39 9.30
N VAL A 339 5.74 17.64 8.47
CA VAL A 339 6.29 16.45 7.81
C VAL A 339 6.86 16.88 6.46
N TRP A 340 8.11 16.52 6.21
CA TRP A 340 8.85 16.87 5.00
C TRP A 340 9.51 15.64 4.39
N SER A 341 9.76 15.64 3.08
CA SER A 341 10.39 14.50 2.42
C SER A 341 11.91 14.54 2.63
N LYS A 342 12.44 13.64 3.45
CA LYS A 342 13.87 13.62 3.82
C LYS A 342 14.81 13.18 2.71
N LYS A 343 14.27 12.49 1.71
CA LYS A 343 15.04 11.98 0.58
C LYS A 343 14.86 12.85 -0.67
N SER A 344 13.95 13.83 -0.66
CA SER A 344 13.74 14.69 -1.82
C SER A 344 14.90 15.68 -1.96
N PRO A 345 15.44 15.90 -3.17
CA PRO A 345 16.36 17.00 -3.43
C PRO A 345 15.68 18.38 -3.35
N THR A 346 14.36 18.41 -3.23
CA THR A 346 13.51 19.61 -3.26
C THR A 346 12.68 19.72 -1.99
N HIS A 347 12.28 20.93 -1.63
CA HIS A 347 11.67 21.28 -0.34
C HIS A 347 10.19 20.90 -0.23
N TYR A 348 9.88 19.61 -0.32
CA TYR A 348 8.51 19.11 -0.21
C TYR A 348 8.06 18.95 1.24
N ILE A 349 6.88 19.51 1.52
CA ILE A 349 6.14 19.40 2.79
C ILE A 349 4.84 18.68 2.53
N TYR A 350 4.42 17.84 3.47
CA TYR A 350 3.12 17.21 3.42
C TYR A 350 2.05 18.11 4.04
N ASP A 351 1.12 18.58 3.22
CA ASP A 351 -0.04 19.35 3.64
C ASP A 351 -1.15 18.40 4.09
N ARG A 352 -1.33 18.28 5.41
CA ARG A 352 -2.32 17.38 6.02
C ARG A 352 -3.76 17.77 5.69
N LYS A 353 -4.04 19.04 5.37
CA LYS A 353 -5.39 19.52 5.09
C LYS A 353 -5.88 18.99 3.74
N ILE A 354 -5.04 19.08 2.71
CA ILE A 354 -5.36 18.57 1.38
C ILE A 354 -4.84 17.14 1.15
N GLN A 355 -4.08 16.59 2.09
CA GLN A 355 -3.48 15.25 2.06
C GLN A 355 -2.49 15.03 0.90
N GLN A 356 -1.72 16.07 0.54
CA GLN A 356 -0.77 16.03 -0.59
C GLN A 356 0.62 16.56 -0.22
N TRP A 357 1.63 16.11 -0.97
CA TRP A 357 2.96 16.72 -0.94
C TRP A 357 2.99 18.01 -1.77
N ARG A 358 3.46 19.11 -1.18
CA ARG A 358 3.56 20.44 -1.80
C ARG A 358 4.98 20.99 -1.68
N LEU A 359 5.41 21.77 -2.67
CA LEU A 359 6.68 22.47 -2.62
C LEU A 359 6.52 23.72 -1.76
N ASP A 360 7.23 23.80 -0.63
CA ASP A 360 7.23 24.97 0.26
C ASP A 360 8.59 25.09 0.98
N SER A 361 9.47 25.93 0.43
CA SER A 361 10.81 26.19 0.98
C SER A 361 10.77 26.75 2.40
N ARG A 362 9.76 27.57 2.74
CA ARG A 362 9.68 28.24 4.04
C ARG A 362 9.29 27.26 5.14
N LEU A 363 8.26 26.46 4.92
CA LEU A 363 7.85 25.44 5.89
C LEU A 363 8.90 24.33 6.02
N TYR A 364 9.57 23.99 4.92
CA TYR A 364 10.70 23.06 4.93
C TYR A 364 11.83 23.55 5.82
N ALA A 365 12.28 24.78 5.61
CA ALA A 365 13.28 25.45 6.44
C ALA A 365 12.95 25.37 7.95
N LEU A 366 11.69 25.70 8.29
CA LEU A 366 11.21 25.62 9.66
C LEU A 366 11.19 24.18 10.20
N ALA A 367 10.82 23.20 9.38
CA ALA A 367 10.81 21.79 9.75
C ALA A 367 12.23 21.28 10.04
N VAL A 368 13.18 21.57 9.16
CA VAL A 368 14.59 21.20 9.33
C VAL A 368 15.19 21.84 10.58
N PHE A 369 14.93 23.13 10.81
CA PHE A 369 15.39 23.81 12.03
C PHE A 369 14.82 23.16 13.30
N ARG A 370 13.52 22.83 13.32
CA ARG A 370 12.88 22.15 14.46
C ARG A 370 13.46 20.75 14.70
N ASP A 371 13.69 19.98 13.64
CA ASP A 371 14.31 18.65 13.72
C ASP A 371 15.74 18.73 14.28
N TRP A 372 16.54 19.70 13.81
CA TRP A 372 17.88 19.96 14.33
C TRP A 372 17.85 20.32 15.82
N LYS A 373 16.98 21.25 16.23
CA LYS A 373 16.84 21.65 17.63
C LYS A 373 16.40 20.47 18.51
N ALA A 374 15.48 19.64 18.04
CA ALA A 374 15.06 18.43 18.73
C ALA A 374 16.19 17.40 18.84
N ALA A 375 17.00 17.23 17.79
CA ALA A 375 18.16 16.34 17.81
C ALA A 375 19.23 16.83 18.80
N ALA A 376 19.53 18.13 18.82
CA ALA A 376 20.43 18.75 19.78
C ALA A 376 19.95 18.56 21.23
N ALA A 377 18.65 18.76 21.48
CA ALA A 377 18.04 18.53 22.78
C ALA A 377 18.16 17.06 23.22
N ARG A 378 17.90 16.09 22.32
CA ARG A 378 18.08 14.65 22.61
C ARG A 378 19.53 14.30 22.91
N LEU A 379 20.48 14.88 22.18
CA LEU A 379 21.91 14.65 22.44
C LEU A 379 22.32 15.20 23.81
N LYS A 380 21.86 16.40 24.17
CA LYS A 380 22.08 17.00 25.50
C LYS A 380 21.48 16.12 26.60
N ALA A 381 20.24 15.65 26.43
CA ALA A 381 19.59 14.75 27.39
C ALA A 381 20.34 13.41 27.54
N ARG A 382 20.85 12.84 26.44
CA ARG A 382 21.64 11.61 26.48
C ARG A 382 22.97 11.79 27.22
N LYS A 383 23.66 12.91 27.03
CA LYS A 383 24.88 13.24 27.77
C LYS A 383 24.60 13.42 29.26
N ALA A 384 23.57 14.19 29.62
CA ALA A 384 23.17 14.38 31.01
C ALA A 384 22.82 13.04 31.69
N LYS A 385 22.11 12.15 30.99
CA LYS A 385 21.80 10.80 31.50
C LYS A 385 23.06 9.95 31.67
N ALA A 386 24.03 10.04 30.76
CA ALA A 386 25.30 9.32 30.88
C ALA A 386 26.17 9.86 32.03
N GLU A 387 26.21 11.17 32.22
CA GLU A 387 26.92 11.82 33.35
C GLU A 387 26.30 11.44 34.70
N LEU A 388 24.97 11.42 34.78
CA LEU A 388 24.27 10.97 36.00
C LEU A 388 24.61 9.51 36.31
N LYS A 389 24.54 8.63 35.31
CA LYS A 389 24.89 7.22 35.47
C LYS A 389 26.35 7.03 35.90
N ALA A 390 27.27 7.81 35.34
CA ALA A 390 28.68 7.76 35.73
C ALA A 390 28.89 8.21 37.19
N LYS A 391 28.17 9.23 37.65
CA LYS A 391 28.20 9.65 39.06
C LYS A 391 27.62 8.59 40.00
N GLU A 392 26.52 7.95 39.62
CA GLU A 392 25.92 6.84 40.37
C GLU A 392 26.88 5.64 40.46
N GLU A 393 27.57 5.32 39.36
CA GLU A 393 28.61 4.26 39.32
C GLU A 393 29.83 4.61 40.19
N GLU A 394 30.29 5.87 40.16
CA GLU A 394 31.39 6.35 41.01
C GLU A 394 31.01 6.33 42.51
N GLU A 395 29.79 6.73 42.86
CA GLU A 395 29.29 6.67 44.23
C GLU A 395 29.14 5.23 44.72
N ALA A 396 28.62 4.33 43.88
CA ALA A 396 28.54 2.91 44.18
C ALA A 396 29.93 2.29 44.39
N GLN A 397 30.92 2.66 43.57
CA GLN A 397 32.30 2.21 43.73
C GLN A 397 32.91 2.72 45.04
N LYS A 398 32.76 4.02 45.36
CA LYS A 398 33.24 4.60 46.63
C LYS A 398 32.60 3.92 47.84
N LYS A 399 31.31 3.60 47.76
CA LYS A 399 30.60 2.86 48.81
C LYS A 399 31.17 1.44 48.97
N GLN A 400 31.42 0.73 47.88
CA GLN A 400 32.01 -0.61 47.90
C GLN A 400 33.44 -0.58 48.47
N GLU A 401 34.26 0.40 48.10
CA GLU A 401 35.61 0.61 48.65
C GLU A 401 35.57 0.91 50.15
N ALA A 402 34.63 1.74 50.61
CA ALA A 402 34.43 2.03 52.02
C ALA A 402 34.02 0.77 52.81
N GLU A 403 33.09 -0.03 52.28
CA GLU A 403 32.68 -1.31 52.88
C GLU A 403 33.85 -2.31 52.96
N GLN A 404 34.66 -2.42 51.90
CA GLN A 404 35.86 -3.26 51.89
C GLN A 404 36.90 -2.79 52.92
N ARG A 405 37.10 -1.47 53.07
CA ARG A 405 38.03 -0.91 54.05
C ARG A 405 37.58 -1.22 55.49
N ILE A 406 36.29 -1.07 55.78
CA ILE A 406 35.70 -1.43 57.08
C ILE A 406 35.89 -2.93 57.34
N ALA A 407 35.57 -3.79 56.37
CA ALA A 407 35.76 -5.24 56.49
C ALA A 407 37.24 -5.61 56.74
N GLY A 408 38.18 -4.96 56.06
CA GLY A 408 39.62 -5.15 56.28
C GLY A 408 40.08 -4.76 57.68
N GLN A 409 39.55 -3.66 58.23
CA GLN A 409 39.82 -3.25 59.63
C GLN A 409 39.28 -4.26 60.64
N HIS A 410 38.07 -4.79 60.43
CA HIS A 410 37.51 -5.84 61.29
C HIS A 410 38.32 -7.14 61.25
N ALA A 411 38.89 -7.52 60.11
CA ALA A 411 39.73 -8.70 59.99
C ALA A 411 41.10 -8.57 60.70
N ALA A 412 41.62 -7.35 60.81
CA ALA A 412 42.89 -7.06 61.50
C ALA A 412 42.79 -7.13 63.03
N ILE A 413 41.57 -7.01 63.58
CA ILE A 413 41.30 -7.30 65.00
C ILE A 413 41.32 -8.83 65.14
N LYS A 414 42.53 -9.39 65.28
CA LYS A 414 42.71 -10.79 65.65
C LYS A 414 41.88 -11.03 66.92
N PRO A 415 40.89 -11.93 66.90
CA PRO A 415 40.20 -12.28 68.13
C PRO A 415 41.26 -12.82 69.08
N SER A 416 41.49 -12.12 70.19
CA SER A 416 42.28 -12.64 71.30
C SER A 416 41.65 -13.98 71.67
N LYS A 417 42.41 -15.07 71.51
CA LYS A 417 41.95 -16.43 71.80
C LYS A 417 41.23 -16.44 73.15
N PRO A 418 39.92 -16.72 73.21
CA PRO A 418 39.27 -16.92 74.49
C PRO A 418 39.88 -18.17 75.13
N LYS A 419 40.50 -17.99 76.30
CA LYS A 419 40.84 -19.09 77.21
C LYS A 419 39.55 -19.54 77.90
N THR A 420 38.83 -20.47 77.30
CA THR A 420 37.82 -21.29 77.98
C THR A 420 37.85 -22.64 77.26
N GLY A 421 38.26 -23.72 77.90
CA GLY A 421 37.52 -24.28 79.03
C GLY A 421 36.44 -25.18 78.44
N SER A 422 36.75 -26.47 78.38
CA SER A 422 35.87 -27.60 78.06
C SER A 422 34.43 -27.41 78.55
N LEU A 423 33.45 -27.37 77.64
CA LEU A 423 32.12 -27.99 77.74
C LEU A 423 31.23 -27.48 76.60
N TRP A 424 30.21 -28.26 76.26
CA TRP A 424 29.24 -28.09 75.15
C TRP A 424 29.60 -28.75 73.82
N LYS A 425 29.70 -30.09 73.90
CA LYS A 425 28.87 -30.94 73.04
C LYS A 425 27.39 -30.64 73.39
N ILE A 426 26.54 -30.39 72.39
CA ILE A 426 25.13 -30.85 72.27
C ILE A 426 24.41 -29.98 71.23
N ALA A 427 23.70 -30.68 70.34
CA ALA A 427 22.57 -30.24 69.50
C ALA A 427 22.78 -29.09 68.49
N ASN A 428 22.87 -29.46 67.20
CA ASN A 428 21.72 -29.27 66.30
C ASN A 428 21.92 -30.03 64.98
N LYS A 429 21.50 -31.30 65.00
CA LYS A 429 20.97 -32.02 63.84
C LYS A 429 19.54 -31.53 63.65
N THR A 430 19.27 -30.61 62.73
CA THR A 430 17.93 -30.57 62.09
C THR A 430 17.93 -29.76 60.79
N THR A 431 17.49 -30.43 59.72
CA THR A 431 16.81 -29.89 58.54
C THR A 431 17.52 -28.84 57.69
N ARG A 432 18.23 -29.30 56.63
CA ARG A 432 18.15 -28.65 55.32
C ARG A 432 17.49 -29.57 54.31
N LYS A 433 16.20 -29.28 54.14
CA LYS A 433 15.30 -29.70 53.06
C LYS A 433 15.99 -29.59 51.70
N THR A 434 15.91 -30.68 50.96
CA THR A 434 15.96 -30.75 49.50
C THR A 434 15.08 -29.65 48.88
N ILE A 435 15.71 -28.61 48.33
CA ILE A 435 15.07 -27.74 47.35
C ILE A 435 15.51 -28.25 45.99
N GLY A 436 14.55 -28.83 45.27
CA GLY A 436 14.73 -29.34 43.92
C GLY A 436 15.26 -28.25 42.99
N LYS A 437 16.28 -28.62 42.21
CA LYS A 437 16.69 -27.85 41.04
C LYS A 437 15.51 -27.82 40.05
N PRO A 438 14.97 -26.66 39.66
CA PRO A 438 14.22 -26.60 38.43
C PRO A 438 15.22 -26.71 37.28
N SER A 439 15.09 -27.78 36.51
CA SER A 439 15.72 -27.94 35.20
C SER A 439 15.19 -26.86 34.27
N ARG A 440 15.83 -25.69 34.26
CA ARG A 440 15.71 -24.74 33.15
C ARG A 440 16.35 -25.36 31.92
N GLY A 441 15.53 -26.03 31.12
CA GLY A 441 15.85 -26.36 29.74
C GLY A 441 16.18 -25.07 29.02
N LYS A 442 17.48 -24.84 28.78
CA LYS A 442 17.95 -23.86 27.82
C LYS A 442 17.51 -24.34 26.43
N ARG A 443 16.30 -23.98 25.99
CA ARG A 443 16.05 -23.82 24.56
C ARG A 443 16.96 -22.67 24.13
N LYS A 444 17.99 -22.99 23.34
CA LYS A 444 18.64 -22.02 22.48
C LYS A 444 17.56 -21.51 21.52
N LEU A 445 16.91 -20.40 21.86
CA LEU A 445 16.39 -19.53 20.81
C LEU A 445 17.65 -18.96 20.15
N ASN A 446 17.88 -19.41 18.92
CA ASN A 446 18.76 -18.70 18.00
C ASN A 446 18.01 -17.43 17.60
N ASP A 447 18.05 -16.43 18.48
CA ASP A 447 17.85 -15.06 18.05
C ASP A 447 19.12 -14.68 17.30
N ALA A 448 19.05 -14.85 15.98
CA ALA A 448 19.95 -14.17 15.08
C ALA A 448 19.67 -12.67 15.25
N GLU A 449 20.38 -12.06 16.20
CA GLU A 449 20.65 -10.63 16.16
C GLU A 449 21.39 -10.38 14.85
N ASP A 450 20.61 -10.00 13.84
CA ASP A 450 21.07 -9.34 12.64
C ASP A 450 21.57 -7.95 13.09
N SER A 451 22.75 -7.93 13.70
CA SER A 451 23.55 -6.73 13.91
C SER A 451 24.09 -6.31 12.55
N GLY A 452 23.17 -5.88 11.68
CA GLY A 452 23.51 -5.12 10.50
C GLY A 452 24.20 -3.87 10.98
N GLU A 453 25.53 -3.85 10.87
CA GLU A 453 26.32 -2.64 10.94
C GLU A 453 25.72 -1.66 9.94
N GLU A 454 24.91 -0.71 10.43
CA GLU A 454 24.60 0.50 9.71
C GLU A 454 25.94 1.19 9.43
N LYS A 455 26.49 0.94 8.24
CA LYS A 455 27.46 1.83 7.62
C LYS A 455 26.77 3.16 7.43
N CYS A 456 26.84 3.95 8.50
CA CYS A 456 26.45 5.33 8.55
C CYS A 456 27.31 6.03 7.49
N ILE A 457 26.72 6.25 6.32
CA ILE A 457 27.30 7.06 5.25
C ILE A 457 27.59 8.41 5.90
N ARG A 458 28.88 8.66 6.21
CA ARG A 458 29.32 9.93 6.77
C ARG A 458 29.04 10.99 5.71
N ALA A 459 27.92 11.69 5.86
CA ALA A 459 27.71 12.95 5.20
C ALA A 459 28.87 13.89 5.58
N PRO A 460 29.38 14.72 4.65
CA PRO A 460 30.43 15.68 4.95
C PRO A 460 29.98 16.56 6.13
N LYS A 461 30.79 16.60 7.20
CA LYS A 461 30.58 17.47 8.35
C LYS A 461 30.77 18.92 7.89
N VAL A 462 29.70 19.55 7.42
CA VAL A 462 29.59 21.01 7.42
C VAL A 462 28.85 21.35 8.69
N VAL A 463 29.58 21.66 9.76
CA VAL A 463 29.00 22.21 10.97
C VAL A 463 28.67 23.65 10.66
N ARG A 464 27.41 23.93 10.30
CA ARG A 464 26.93 25.30 10.17
C ARG A 464 26.55 25.83 11.55
N THR A 465 26.99 27.04 11.87
CA THR A 465 26.55 27.79 13.05
C THR A 465 25.09 28.22 12.90
N GLU A 466 24.42 28.56 14.00
CA GLU A 466 23.04 29.03 13.98
C GLU A 466 22.88 30.29 13.11
N ALA A 467 23.88 31.18 13.12
CA ALA A 467 23.94 32.36 12.25
C ALA A 467 24.02 31.98 10.76
N GLU A 468 24.88 31.02 10.39
CA GLU A 468 24.99 30.57 8.99
C GLU A 468 23.71 29.89 8.49
N ILE A 469 22.95 29.23 9.35
CA ILE A 469 21.63 28.70 9.01
C ILE A 469 20.66 29.85 8.76
N TRP A 470 20.61 30.86 9.64
CA TRP A 470 19.77 32.05 9.44
C TRP A 470 20.13 32.82 8.17
N ASP A 471 21.41 32.97 7.86
CA ASP A 471 21.87 33.63 6.63
C ASP A 471 21.46 32.84 5.38
N LEU A 472 21.53 31.50 5.42
CA LEU A 472 21.01 30.65 4.35
C LEU A 472 19.49 30.74 4.22
N LEU A 473 18.75 30.83 5.33
CA LEU A 473 17.30 31.00 5.31
C LEU A 473 16.90 32.35 4.70
N ILE A 474 17.59 33.42 5.08
CA ILE A 474 17.40 34.76 4.54
C ILE A 474 17.76 34.79 3.05
N ALA A 475 18.92 34.23 2.67
CA ALA A 475 19.37 34.17 1.28
C ALA A 475 18.45 33.34 0.38
N THR A 476 17.91 32.23 0.89
CA THR A 476 16.95 31.39 0.15
C THR A 476 15.60 32.10 0.01
N ALA A 477 15.11 32.74 1.07
CA ALA A 477 13.90 33.55 1.01
C ALA A 477 14.04 34.72 0.01
N GLN A 478 15.20 35.37 -0.04
CA GLN A 478 15.47 36.46 -1.00
C GLN A 478 15.61 35.97 -2.45
N LYS A 479 16.16 34.77 -2.67
CA LYS A 479 16.26 34.16 -4.01
C LYS A 479 14.91 33.75 -4.58
N ASP A 480 13.95 33.35 -3.74
CA ASP A 480 12.61 32.94 -4.20
C ASP A 480 11.66 34.14 -4.39
N VAL A 481 11.93 35.30 -3.76
CA VAL A 481 11.16 36.54 -3.95
C VAL A 481 11.43 37.21 -5.30
N LYS A 482 12.69 37.21 -5.77
CA LYS A 482 13.08 37.86 -7.04
C LYS A 482 12.34 37.28 -8.28
N PRO A 483 12.22 35.96 -8.47
CA PRO A 483 11.47 35.38 -9.59
C PRO A 483 9.96 35.67 -9.54
N ILE A 484 9.38 35.77 -8.34
CA ILE A 484 7.95 36.06 -8.15
C ILE A 484 7.65 37.53 -8.49
N GLU A 485 8.50 38.48 -8.09
CA GLU A 485 8.37 39.87 -8.51
C GLU A 485 8.60 40.06 -10.01
N GLU A 486 9.55 39.33 -10.60
CA GLU A 486 9.78 39.36 -12.04
C GLU A 486 8.61 38.78 -12.84
N LEU A 487 8.00 37.68 -12.36
CA LEU A 487 6.76 37.13 -12.93
C LEU A 487 5.57 38.09 -12.78
N ARG A 488 5.46 38.80 -11.65
CA ARG A 488 4.44 39.83 -11.45
C ARG A 488 4.64 41.04 -12.36
N ARG A 489 5.88 41.51 -12.57
CA ARG A 489 6.21 42.57 -13.53
C ARG A 489 5.89 42.15 -14.97
N LYS A 490 6.24 40.93 -15.37
CA LYS A 490 5.90 40.39 -16.70
C LYS A 490 4.39 40.26 -16.90
N ARG A 491 3.63 39.91 -15.84
CA ARG A 491 2.15 39.89 -15.89
C ARG A 491 1.52 41.28 -15.97
N ALA A 492 2.07 42.26 -15.28
CA ALA A 492 1.57 43.64 -15.31
C ALA A 492 1.87 44.35 -16.64
N GLY A 493 3.01 44.04 -17.28
CA GLY A 493 3.37 44.61 -18.58
C GLY A 493 2.62 44.00 -19.78
N SER A 494 1.97 42.84 -19.61
CA SER A 494 1.23 42.17 -20.69
C SER A 494 -0.26 42.54 -20.76
N ALA A 495 -0.72 43.47 -19.92
CA ALA A 495 -2.11 43.92 -19.87
C ALA A 495 -2.39 45.21 -20.67
N HIS A 496 -1.41 45.69 -21.44
CA HIS A 496 -1.53 46.89 -22.30
C HIS A 496 -1.07 46.66 -23.75
N LEU A 497 -1.31 45.46 -24.28
CA LEU A 497 -1.28 45.18 -25.72
C LEU A 497 -2.57 44.47 -26.13
#